data_AF-A0A060RQU2-F1
#
_entry.id   AF-A0A060RQU2-F1
#
_cell.length_a   1.000
_cell.length_b   1.000
_cell.length_c   1.000
_cell.angle_alpha   90.00
_cell.angle_beta   90.00
_cell.angle_gamma   90.00
#
_symmetry.space_group_name_H-M   'P 1'
#
loop_
_entity.id
_entity.type
_entity.pdbx_description
1 polymer ?
#
loop_
_entity_poly.entity_id
_entity_poly.type
_entity_poly.pdbx_seq_one_letter_code
_entity_poly.pdbx_strand_id
1 'polypeptide(L)'
;MSSLFVEQKVEPEKIKEEKIKVNVNKILYKAHKNIKKEKIKNPSKRIDYLCVDKNDLPKNLPNTKNIKNRKLKNQLNKDVKLAILSSKKLLANTKFMPLKEGYIKYNSVNEPNVQIAPSKEEEEEKKKKKKKKKKKKKKSELIDSTEIEKTNNDDNNMNNINSCNHNDLDFNTYKNYIIEKEGINYLALSDEEDNKNKRASQKYIYDNADVGTQKKVFDLKLNMGPYTCTYTRNGKYLLMTGVKGHVSLIDTHNLESLCEFQVDEMIRCNTTLHNYKLFAVSQKKYMYIYDNTGMEINCIKDILYTYNMVFLPYHFLLTSIGEFGELVYQDISVGNIVTRKKTKRGPCSIMKQNKKDAIIYLGHKNGHVTLWSPNIDKSICDIFCHHTPISALGVHDNYLITASVDSTYKLWDIRKMEYIKSYKSHNIINNIDISDTSLVAFSMNTHFRTYKDFFTNPQLYITHNIYGDQINSISFQPFEDICSLGLKHSIKTLLVPGAGIANIDTFFNNPYETKKQVRENEVKLLLDKLPADTIKFNTDQIGNINPYLINHNEQKNHTNLYNKNYMKKKNKKNKKNKKNKKNKKNKNEENINLMHKQSEHETD
;
A
#
# COMPACT_ATOMS: atom_id res chain seq x y z
N MET A 1 -45.32 33.37 -1.86
CA MET A 1 -44.80 32.46 -2.90
C MET A 1 -45.28 31.03 -2.64
N SER A 2 -46.59 30.80 -2.66
CA SER A 2 -47.20 29.49 -2.34
C SER A 2 -48.33 29.15 -3.32
N SER A 3 -48.13 29.50 -4.60
CA SER A 3 -49.14 29.35 -5.66
C SER A 3 -48.52 28.95 -7.01
N LEU A 4 -47.53 28.05 -7.01
CA LEU A 4 -46.78 27.67 -8.22
C LEU A 4 -46.54 26.16 -8.37
N PHE A 5 -47.38 25.32 -7.77
CA PHE A 5 -47.39 23.89 -8.08
C PHE A 5 -48.80 23.45 -8.45
N VAL A 6 -49.03 23.27 -9.75
CA VAL A 6 -50.17 22.55 -10.29
C VAL A 6 -49.77 21.08 -10.30
N GLU A 7 -50.31 20.30 -9.37
CA GLU A 7 -50.21 18.84 -9.43
C GLU A 7 -51.08 18.33 -10.59
N GLN A 8 -50.46 18.02 -11.72
CA GLN A 8 -51.11 17.23 -12.77
C GLN A 8 -51.17 15.77 -12.32
N LYS A 9 -52.33 15.35 -11.82
CA LYS A 9 -52.66 13.93 -11.64
C LYS A 9 -52.86 13.31 -13.03
N VAL A 10 -51.84 12.61 -13.51
CA VAL A 10 -51.95 11.74 -14.69
C VAL A 10 -52.30 10.34 -14.18
N GLU A 11 -53.53 9.89 -14.39
CA GLU A 11 -53.91 8.50 -14.21
C GLU A 11 -53.43 7.68 -15.42
N PRO A 12 -52.62 6.62 -15.24
CA PRO A 12 -52.16 5.82 -16.36
C PRO A 12 -53.28 4.91 -16.88
N GLU A 13 -53.69 5.12 -18.15
CA GLU A 13 -54.58 4.19 -18.85
C GLU A 13 -53.92 2.80 -18.96
N LYS A 14 -54.55 1.78 -18.37
CA LYS A 14 -54.14 0.38 -18.54
C LYS A 14 -54.42 -0.07 -19.97
N ILE A 15 -53.37 -0.20 -20.76
CA ILE A 15 -53.40 -0.85 -22.07
C ILE A 15 -53.79 -2.33 -21.87
N LYS A 16 -54.83 -2.79 -22.58
CA LYS A 16 -55.26 -4.20 -22.55
C LYS A 16 -54.25 -5.06 -23.30
N GLU A 17 -53.53 -5.92 -22.56
CA GLU A 17 -52.67 -6.93 -23.16
C GLU A 17 -53.50 -8.05 -23.80
N GLU A 18 -53.50 -8.12 -25.14
CA GLU A 18 -54.02 -9.28 -25.86
C GLU A 18 -53.05 -10.45 -25.73
N LYS A 19 -53.35 -11.39 -24.82
CA LYS A 19 -52.59 -12.63 -24.67
C LYS A 19 -52.89 -13.57 -25.85
N ILE A 20 -52.04 -13.54 -26.87
CA ILE A 20 -52.04 -14.52 -27.96
C ILE A 20 -51.65 -15.89 -27.39
N LYS A 21 -52.61 -16.82 -27.30
CA LYS A 21 -52.37 -18.21 -26.89
C LYS A 21 -51.67 -18.99 -28.00
N VAL A 22 -50.35 -18.90 -28.06
CA VAL A 22 -49.53 -19.73 -28.95
C VAL A 22 -49.33 -21.12 -28.32
N ASN A 23 -49.78 -22.18 -29.01
CA ASN A 23 -49.59 -23.55 -28.54
C ASN A 23 -48.15 -24.02 -28.83
N VAL A 24 -47.24 -23.71 -27.90
CA VAL A 24 -45.79 -23.97 -27.97
C VAL A 24 -45.46 -25.41 -28.31
N ASN A 25 -46.25 -26.37 -27.82
CA ASN A 25 -46.04 -27.81 -28.07
C ASN A 25 -46.21 -28.18 -29.54
N LYS A 26 -47.12 -27.50 -30.27
CA LYS A 26 -47.36 -27.74 -31.70
C LYS A 26 -46.21 -27.20 -32.56
N ILE A 27 -45.58 -26.10 -32.12
CA ILE A 27 -44.41 -25.50 -32.77
C ILE A 27 -43.18 -26.38 -32.54
N LEU A 28 -42.94 -26.80 -31.29
CA LEU A 28 -41.86 -27.73 -30.94
C LEU A 28 -41.96 -29.04 -31.71
N TYR A 29 -43.16 -29.61 -31.82
CA TYR A 29 -43.38 -30.83 -32.60
C TYR A 29 -43.05 -30.66 -34.09
N LYS A 30 -43.48 -29.55 -34.71
CA LYS A 30 -43.12 -29.23 -36.11
C LYS A 30 -41.61 -29.05 -36.28
N ALA A 31 -40.95 -28.35 -35.35
CA ALA A 31 -39.50 -28.16 -35.37
C ALA A 31 -38.75 -29.50 -35.27
N HIS A 32 -39.12 -30.36 -34.32
CA HIS A 32 -38.51 -31.69 -34.19
C HIS A 32 -38.74 -32.58 -35.42
N LYS A 33 -39.94 -32.54 -36.02
CA LYS A 33 -40.24 -33.29 -37.24
C LYS A 33 -39.40 -32.82 -38.43
N ASN A 34 -39.17 -31.51 -38.55
CA ASN A 34 -38.33 -30.94 -39.60
C ASN A 34 -36.85 -31.30 -39.40
N ILE A 35 -36.32 -31.18 -38.18
CA ILE A 35 -34.96 -31.60 -37.84
C ILE A 35 -34.75 -33.09 -38.15
N LYS A 36 -35.76 -33.94 -37.87
CA LYS A 36 -35.68 -35.38 -38.14
C LYS A 36 -35.69 -35.67 -39.65
N LYS A 37 -36.47 -34.94 -40.45
CA LYS A 37 -36.47 -35.04 -41.91
C LYS A 37 -35.15 -34.57 -42.53
N GLU A 38 -34.55 -33.50 -42.01
CA GLU A 38 -33.24 -33.02 -42.48
C GLU A 38 -32.11 -33.98 -42.16
N LYS A 39 -32.14 -34.62 -40.98
CA LYS A 39 -31.16 -35.66 -40.58
C LYS A 39 -31.17 -36.89 -41.49
N ILE A 40 -32.33 -37.26 -42.04
CA ILE A 40 -32.46 -38.40 -42.97
C ILE A 40 -31.94 -38.04 -44.36
N LYS A 41 -32.12 -36.78 -44.79
CA LYS A 41 -31.70 -36.33 -46.12
C LYS A 41 -30.19 -36.08 -46.25
N ASN A 42 -29.49 -35.68 -45.17
CA ASN A 42 -28.06 -35.33 -45.21
C ASN A 42 -27.28 -35.96 -44.03
N PRO A 43 -26.84 -37.23 -44.13
CA PRO A 43 -26.10 -37.90 -43.05
C PRO A 43 -24.68 -37.33 -42.82
N SER A 44 -24.12 -36.61 -43.81
CA SER A 44 -22.79 -35.98 -43.77
C SER A 44 -22.72 -34.67 -42.98
N LYS A 45 -23.86 -34.07 -42.59
CA LYS A 45 -23.91 -32.86 -41.74
C LYS A 45 -23.69 -33.13 -40.26
N ARG A 46 -23.42 -34.37 -39.84
CA ARG A 46 -23.00 -34.65 -38.47
C ARG A 46 -21.53 -34.24 -38.34
N ILE A 47 -21.30 -33.00 -37.90
CA ILE A 47 -19.98 -32.51 -37.56
C ILE A 47 -19.49 -33.36 -36.39
N ASP A 48 -18.58 -34.30 -36.65
CA ASP A 48 -17.86 -35.04 -35.62
C ASP A 48 -16.82 -34.08 -35.05
N TYR A 49 -17.16 -33.38 -33.96
CA TYR A 49 -16.32 -32.37 -33.29
C TYR A 49 -14.96 -32.92 -32.80
N LEU A 50 -14.73 -34.23 -32.90
CA LEU A 50 -13.52 -34.94 -32.53
C LEU A 50 -13.10 -35.84 -33.71
N CYS A 51 -12.69 -35.23 -34.81
CA CYS A 51 -12.23 -35.93 -36.01
C CYS A 51 -10.86 -36.58 -35.73
N VAL A 52 -10.88 -37.90 -35.53
CA VAL A 52 -9.71 -38.73 -35.23
C VAL A 52 -9.73 -39.91 -36.19
N ASP A 53 -8.57 -40.26 -36.75
CA ASP A 53 -8.44 -41.38 -37.68
C ASP A 53 -8.81 -42.69 -36.99
N LYS A 54 -9.60 -43.52 -37.67
CA LYS A 54 -10.17 -44.75 -37.07
C LYS A 54 -9.10 -45.77 -36.65
N ASN A 55 -7.90 -45.67 -37.22
CA ASN A 55 -6.78 -46.56 -36.93
C ASN A 55 -6.13 -46.30 -35.56
N ASP A 56 -6.32 -45.09 -35.01
CA ASP A 56 -5.71 -44.65 -33.75
C ASP A 56 -6.56 -45.00 -32.51
N LEU A 57 -7.78 -45.50 -32.73
CA LEU A 57 -8.68 -45.90 -31.66
C LEU A 57 -8.26 -47.26 -31.07
N PRO A 58 -8.48 -47.49 -29.76
CA PRO A 58 -8.15 -48.76 -29.13
C PRO A 58 -8.94 -49.91 -29.77
N LYS A 59 -8.21 -50.88 -30.34
CA LYS A 59 -8.79 -52.03 -31.06
C LYS A 59 -9.31 -53.13 -30.11
N ASN A 60 -8.87 -53.12 -28.85
CA ASN A 60 -9.16 -54.16 -27.84
C ASN A 60 -10.44 -53.86 -27.02
N LEU A 61 -11.53 -53.44 -27.67
CA LEU A 61 -12.82 -53.22 -27.00
C LEU A 61 -13.69 -54.49 -27.05
N PRO A 62 -14.42 -54.84 -25.98
CA PRO A 62 -15.22 -56.06 -25.93
C PRO A 62 -16.38 -56.02 -26.94
N ASN A 63 -16.55 -57.08 -27.72
CA ASN A 63 -17.60 -57.17 -28.72
C ASN A 63 -18.95 -57.55 -28.10
N THR A 64 -19.93 -56.66 -28.17
CA THR A 64 -21.23 -56.82 -27.50
C THR A 64 -22.25 -57.66 -28.28
N LYS A 65 -21.89 -58.15 -29.48
CA LYS A 65 -22.81 -58.87 -30.37
C LYS A 65 -23.33 -60.18 -29.76
N ASN A 66 -22.46 -60.94 -29.09
CA ASN A 66 -22.74 -62.32 -28.64
C ASN A 66 -23.34 -62.42 -27.22
N ILE A 67 -23.64 -61.29 -26.57
CA ILE A 67 -24.17 -61.27 -25.20
C ILE A 67 -25.69 -61.52 -25.22
N LYS A 68 -26.13 -62.64 -24.63
CA LYS A 68 -27.55 -63.03 -24.55
C LYS A 68 -28.34 -62.17 -23.55
N ASN A 69 -27.72 -61.69 -22.47
CA ASN A 69 -28.38 -60.85 -21.47
C ASN A 69 -28.56 -59.41 -21.94
N ARG A 70 -29.82 -58.98 -22.13
CA ARG A 70 -30.19 -57.67 -22.69
C ARG A 70 -29.77 -56.48 -21.82
N LYS A 71 -29.84 -56.59 -20.49
CA LYS A 71 -29.43 -55.49 -19.57
C LYS A 71 -27.93 -55.30 -19.62
N LEU A 72 -27.18 -56.40 -19.54
CA LEU A 72 -25.72 -56.43 -19.56
C LEU A 72 -25.17 -55.96 -20.92
N LYS A 73 -25.79 -56.38 -22.02
CA LYS A 73 -25.48 -55.90 -23.38
C LYS A 73 -25.68 -54.39 -23.53
N ASN A 74 -26.73 -53.83 -22.93
CA ASN A 74 -27.01 -52.39 -23.01
C ASN A 74 -26.03 -51.55 -22.17
N GLN A 75 -25.64 -52.05 -21.00
CA GLN A 75 -24.66 -51.40 -20.14
C GLN A 75 -23.27 -51.40 -20.79
N LEU A 76 -22.81 -52.58 -21.24
CA LEU A 76 -21.52 -52.72 -21.92
C LEU A 76 -21.46 -51.88 -23.20
N ASN A 77 -22.57 -51.76 -23.95
CA ASN A 77 -22.65 -50.89 -25.12
C ASN A 77 -22.53 -49.39 -24.79
N LYS A 78 -22.99 -48.95 -23.61
CA LYS A 78 -22.81 -47.57 -23.15
C LYS A 78 -21.36 -47.34 -22.75
N ASP A 79 -20.77 -48.27 -22.02
CA ASP A 79 -19.40 -48.15 -21.51
C ASP A 79 -18.39 -48.16 -22.66
N VAL A 80 -18.56 -49.04 -23.65
CA VAL A 80 -17.73 -49.06 -24.87
C VAL A 80 -17.87 -47.75 -25.65
N LYS A 81 -19.07 -47.16 -25.74
CA LYS A 81 -19.25 -45.86 -26.40
C LYS A 81 -18.57 -44.71 -25.64
N LEU A 82 -18.64 -44.71 -24.32
CA LEU A 82 -17.98 -43.72 -23.47
C LEU A 82 -16.45 -43.83 -23.58
N ALA A 83 -15.91 -45.05 -23.59
CA ALA A 83 -14.49 -45.31 -23.77
C ALA A 83 -13.97 -44.83 -25.14
N ILE A 84 -14.74 -45.03 -26.22
CA ILE A 84 -14.41 -44.49 -27.55
C ILE A 84 -14.44 -42.96 -27.55
N LEU A 85 -15.38 -42.34 -26.83
CA LEU A 85 -15.50 -40.89 -26.71
C LEU A 85 -14.33 -40.28 -25.92
N SER A 86 -13.93 -40.91 -24.82
CA SER A 86 -12.78 -40.47 -24.02
C SER A 86 -11.47 -40.62 -24.79
N SER A 87 -11.27 -41.71 -25.54
CA SER A 87 -10.08 -41.90 -26.37
C SER A 87 -10.00 -40.88 -27.51
N LYS A 88 -11.12 -40.59 -28.18
CA LYS A 88 -11.20 -39.52 -29.20
C LYS A 88 -10.83 -38.16 -28.60
N LYS A 89 -11.28 -37.86 -27.39
CA LYS A 89 -10.99 -36.59 -26.70
C LYS A 89 -9.50 -36.45 -26.36
N LEU A 90 -8.87 -37.51 -25.85
CA LEU A 90 -7.44 -37.52 -25.54
C LEU A 90 -6.59 -37.33 -26.80
N LEU A 91 -6.90 -38.05 -27.88
CA LEU A 91 -6.19 -37.93 -29.17
C LEU A 91 -6.41 -36.58 -29.87
N ALA A 92 -7.58 -35.96 -29.69
CA ALA A 92 -7.80 -34.60 -30.17
C ALA A 92 -6.95 -33.59 -29.37
N ASN A 93 -6.86 -33.75 -28.05
CA ASN A 93 -6.09 -32.87 -27.18
C ASN A 93 -4.58 -32.93 -27.45
N THR A 94 -4.03 -34.09 -27.85
CA THR A 94 -2.59 -34.20 -28.20
C THR A 94 -2.22 -33.45 -29.47
N LYS A 95 -3.17 -33.24 -30.40
CA LYS A 95 -2.95 -32.43 -31.61
C LYS A 95 -2.87 -30.93 -31.30
N PHE A 96 -3.39 -30.48 -30.16
CA PHE A 96 -3.23 -29.11 -29.70
C PHE A 96 -1.96 -28.99 -28.84
N MET A 97 -0.82 -28.68 -29.47
CA MET A 97 0.32 -28.17 -28.72
C MET A 97 -0.06 -26.82 -28.08
N PRO A 98 0.32 -26.55 -26.82
CA PRO A 98 0.29 -25.19 -26.32
C PRO A 98 1.22 -24.34 -27.20
N LEU A 99 0.71 -23.22 -27.72
CA LEU A 99 1.53 -22.19 -28.35
C LEU A 99 2.72 -21.90 -27.43
N LYS A 100 3.93 -22.25 -27.87
CA LYS A 100 5.16 -21.82 -27.20
C LYS A 100 5.20 -20.30 -27.33
N GLU A 101 5.00 -19.61 -26.22
CA GLU A 101 5.21 -18.17 -26.13
C GLU A 101 6.65 -17.88 -26.59
N GLY A 102 6.77 -17.17 -27.71
CA GLY A 102 8.04 -16.82 -28.31
C GLY A 102 8.73 -15.74 -27.49
N TYR A 103 9.96 -16.01 -27.06
CA TYR A 103 10.86 -14.97 -26.55
C TYR A 103 11.51 -14.25 -27.74
N ILE A 104 11.63 -12.93 -27.65
CA ILE A 104 12.61 -12.19 -28.47
C ILE A 104 13.95 -12.31 -27.75
N LYS A 105 14.90 -13.04 -28.36
CA LYS A 105 16.31 -12.96 -27.96
C LYS A 105 16.85 -11.63 -28.45
N TYR A 106 17.38 -10.81 -27.54
CA TYR A 106 18.15 -9.63 -27.90
C TYR A 106 19.61 -10.07 -28.03
N ASN A 107 20.18 -9.97 -29.23
CA ASN A 107 21.62 -10.09 -29.42
C ASN A 107 22.27 -8.81 -28.90
N SER A 108 22.88 -8.88 -27.71
CA SER A 108 23.85 -7.85 -27.30
C SER A 108 25.17 -8.19 -27.97
N VAL A 109 25.46 -7.50 -29.07
CA VAL A 109 26.79 -7.45 -29.66
C VAL A 109 27.48 -6.20 -29.12
N ASN A 110 28.69 -6.40 -28.60
CA ASN A 110 29.71 -5.43 -28.19
C ASN A 110 29.66 -4.89 -26.76
N GLU A 111 30.33 -5.58 -25.84
CA GLU A 111 31.24 -4.94 -24.89
C GLU A 111 32.56 -5.76 -24.80
N PRO A 112 33.72 -5.11 -24.67
CA PRO A 112 35.03 -5.72 -24.88
C PRO A 112 35.50 -6.60 -23.71
N ASN A 113 36.19 -7.69 -24.06
CA ASN A 113 36.88 -8.60 -23.16
C ASN A 113 37.88 -7.87 -22.26
N VAL A 114 37.70 -8.00 -20.94
CA VAL A 114 38.79 -7.84 -19.96
C VAL A 114 38.93 -9.16 -19.22
N GLN A 115 40.05 -9.84 -19.46
CA GLN A 115 40.48 -11.01 -18.73
C GLN A 115 40.98 -10.58 -17.34
N ILE A 116 40.50 -11.22 -16.27
CA ILE A 116 41.20 -11.22 -14.98
C ILE A 116 41.18 -12.65 -14.42
N ALA A 117 42.38 -13.14 -14.11
CA ALA A 117 42.71 -14.44 -13.54
C ALA A 117 42.27 -14.58 -12.06
N PRO A 118 42.20 -15.80 -11.50
CA PRO A 118 41.62 -16.04 -10.19
C PRO A 118 42.66 -15.92 -9.07
N SER A 119 42.29 -15.43 -7.88
CA SER A 119 42.75 -16.00 -6.60
C SER A 119 42.21 -15.29 -5.34
N LYS A 120 41.73 -16.12 -4.41
CA LYS A 120 41.97 -16.07 -2.96
C LYS A 120 41.74 -14.74 -2.22
N GLU A 121 40.48 -14.36 -2.01
CA GLU A 121 40.11 -13.38 -0.98
C GLU A 121 38.79 -13.72 -0.28
N GLU A 122 38.66 -14.89 0.34
CA GLU A 122 37.46 -15.24 1.14
C GLU A 122 37.67 -15.38 2.65
N GLU A 123 38.91 -15.25 3.13
CA GLU A 123 39.18 -15.29 4.59
C GLU A 123 39.42 -13.92 5.24
N GLU A 124 39.74 -12.86 4.46
CA GLU A 124 39.93 -11.52 5.02
C GLU A 124 38.63 -10.68 5.12
N GLU A 125 37.63 -10.96 4.29
CA GLU A 125 36.35 -10.24 4.33
C GLU A 125 35.51 -10.53 5.59
N LYS A 126 35.65 -11.72 6.17
CA LYS A 126 34.93 -12.11 7.40
C LYS A 126 35.41 -11.31 8.63
N LYS A 127 36.67 -10.87 8.67
CA LYS A 127 37.21 -10.01 9.75
C LYS A 127 36.89 -8.52 9.54
N LYS A 128 36.82 -8.03 8.28
CA LYS A 128 36.44 -6.64 7.97
C LYS A 128 34.92 -6.38 8.12
N LYS A 129 34.06 -7.38 7.90
CA LYS A 129 32.59 -7.29 8.10
C LYS A 129 32.17 -7.19 9.59
N LYS A 130 32.98 -7.68 10.54
CA LYS A 130 32.74 -7.50 12.00
C LYS A 130 33.07 -6.07 12.49
N LYS A 131 34.07 -5.39 11.92
CA LYS A 131 34.47 -4.01 12.31
C LYS A 131 33.60 -2.92 11.68
N LYS A 132 33.05 -3.12 10.46
CA LYS A 132 32.13 -2.16 9.82
C LYS A 132 30.68 -2.21 10.37
N LYS A 133 30.24 -3.34 10.95
CA LYS A 133 28.90 -3.47 11.55
C LYS A 133 28.75 -2.82 12.94
N LYS A 134 29.84 -2.64 13.70
CA LYS A 134 29.84 -1.84 14.95
C LYS A 134 29.69 -0.32 14.72
N LYS A 135 29.93 0.19 13.51
CA LYS A 135 29.86 1.63 13.17
C LYS A 135 28.52 2.10 12.59
N LYS A 136 27.63 1.19 12.14
CA LYS A 136 26.35 1.56 11.50
C LYS A 136 25.11 1.49 12.42
N LYS A 137 25.26 1.08 13.68
CA LYS A 137 24.16 1.03 14.69
C LYS A 137 24.43 1.83 15.97
N LYS A 138 25.39 2.77 15.93
CA LYS A 138 25.72 3.70 17.04
C LYS A 138 25.06 5.08 16.90
N LYS A 139 23.94 5.21 16.18
CA LYS A 139 23.26 6.50 15.98
C LYS A 139 21.82 6.45 16.48
N SER A 140 21.71 6.55 17.80
CA SER A 140 20.68 7.25 18.56
C SER A 140 21.20 7.31 20.00
N GLU A 141 21.72 8.48 20.36
CA GLU A 141 22.11 8.96 21.70
C GLU A 141 22.76 7.96 22.66
N LEU A 142 24.09 7.85 22.59
CA LEU A 142 24.88 7.67 23.80
C LEU A 142 24.92 9.04 24.48
N ILE A 143 24.32 9.16 25.66
CA ILE A 143 24.51 10.32 26.53
C ILE A 143 25.97 10.26 27.00
N ASP A 144 26.78 11.22 26.58
CA ASP A 144 28.14 11.39 27.10
C ASP A 144 28.03 11.74 28.59
N SER A 145 28.47 10.82 29.45
CA SER A 145 28.46 10.94 30.91
C SER A 145 29.57 11.89 31.44
N THR A 146 30.14 12.74 30.59
CA THR A 146 31.26 13.61 30.95
C THR A 146 30.85 15.05 31.29
N GLU A 147 29.57 15.41 31.17
CA GLU A 147 29.08 16.76 31.52
C GLU A 147 27.81 16.72 32.38
N ILE A 148 27.91 16.23 33.62
CA ILE A 148 26.86 16.44 34.63
C ILE A 148 27.53 16.87 35.95
N GLU A 149 27.31 18.12 36.35
CA GLU A 149 27.63 18.60 37.69
C GLU A 149 26.70 17.92 38.71
N LYS A 150 27.21 16.85 39.33
CA LYS A 150 26.85 16.23 40.63
C LYS A 150 25.47 16.59 41.22
N THR A 151 24.49 15.72 40.98
CA THR A 151 23.36 15.45 41.90
C THR A 151 23.28 13.94 42.17
N ASN A 152 23.95 13.49 43.23
CA ASN A 152 24.26 12.07 43.54
C ASN A 152 23.06 11.09 43.69
N ASN A 153 21.80 11.53 43.58
CA ASN A 153 20.63 10.65 43.69
C ASN A 153 20.06 10.19 42.34
N ASP A 154 20.36 10.88 41.24
CA ASP A 154 19.81 10.54 39.92
C ASP A 154 20.67 9.52 39.15
N ASP A 155 21.98 9.46 39.47
CA ASP A 155 22.96 8.62 38.78
C ASP A 155 22.71 7.11 39.00
N ASN A 156 22.26 6.70 40.18
CA ASN A 156 21.97 5.29 40.48
C ASN A 156 20.70 4.78 39.78
N ASN A 157 19.70 5.65 39.60
CA ASN A 157 18.49 5.30 38.86
C ASN A 157 18.74 5.27 37.35
N MET A 158 19.50 6.23 36.80
CA MET A 158 19.88 6.23 35.38
C MET A 158 20.74 5.04 35.00
N ASN A 159 21.69 4.64 35.86
CA ASN A 159 22.52 3.46 35.62
C ASN A 159 21.71 2.16 35.67
N ASN A 160 20.72 2.04 36.56
CA ASN A 160 19.80 0.90 36.57
C ASN A 160 18.90 0.88 35.32
N ILE A 161 18.39 2.02 34.86
CA ILE A 161 17.57 2.08 33.62
C ILE A 161 18.40 1.65 32.39
N ASN A 162 19.66 2.07 32.32
CA ASN A 162 20.58 1.75 31.22
C ASN A 162 21.06 0.29 31.25
N SER A 163 21.24 -0.30 32.43
CA SER A 163 21.73 -1.68 32.57
C SER A 163 20.62 -2.72 32.43
N CYS A 164 19.42 -2.47 32.95
CA CYS A 164 18.39 -3.50 33.10
C CYS A 164 17.48 -3.65 31.88
N ASN A 165 17.26 -2.59 31.09
CA ASN A 165 16.21 -2.60 30.08
C ASN A 165 16.74 -2.54 28.66
N HIS A 166 17.63 -1.61 28.31
CA HIS A 166 17.99 -1.42 26.90
C HIS A 166 18.83 -2.54 26.29
N ASN A 167 19.90 -2.99 26.97
CA ASN A 167 20.81 -3.97 26.38
C ASN A 167 20.20 -5.37 26.26
N ASP A 168 19.38 -5.79 27.23
CA ASP A 168 18.73 -7.10 27.24
C ASP A 168 17.51 -7.14 26.30
N LEU A 169 16.73 -6.07 26.21
CA LEU A 169 15.66 -5.93 25.20
C LEU A 169 16.23 -5.93 23.79
N ASP A 170 17.34 -5.21 23.56
CA ASP A 170 18.01 -5.17 22.26
C ASP A 170 18.52 -6.56 21.86
N PHE A 171 19.14 -7.32 22.76
CA PHE A 171 19.65 -8.66 22.44
C PHE A 171 18.53 -9.66 22.10
N ASN A 172 17.43 -9.62 22.85
CA ASN A 172 16.27 -10.48 22.61
C ASN A 172 15.52 -10.10 21.32
N THR A 173 15.35 -8.81 21.05
CA THR A 173 14.77 -8.34 19.78
C THR A 173 15.68 -8.69 18.59
N TYR A 174 17.00 -8.62 18.74
CA TYR A 174 17.93 -9.09 17.70
C TYR A 174 17.83 -10.58 17.44
N LYS A 175 17.64 -11.40 18.47
CA LYS A 175 17.44 -12.85 18.31
C LYS A 175 16.14 -13.14 17.54
N ASN A 176 15.06 -12.42 17.84
CA ASN A 176 13.79 -12.53 17.12
C ASN A 176 13.92 -12.07 15.65
N TYR A 177 14.67 -10.99 15.39
CA TYR A 177 14.91 -10.49 14.03
C TYR A 177 15.73 -11.45 13.15
N ILE A 178 16.59 -12.28 13.75
CA ILE A 178 17.31 -13.33 13.00
C ILE A 178 16.33 -14.41 12.54
N ILE A 179 15.39 -14.82 13.41
CA ILE A 179 14.34 -15.78 13.09
C ILE A 179 13.44 -15.25 11.95
N GLU A 180 13.17 -13.94 11.91
CA GLU A 180 12.40 -13.29 10.82
C GLU A 180 13.06 -13.37 9.45
N LYS A 181 14.40 -13.32 9.37
CA LYS A 181 15.11 -13.39 8.10
C LYS A 181 15.24 -14.79 7.53
N GLU A 182 15.20 -15.81 8.37
CA GLU A 182 15.36 -17.22 7.94
C GLU A 182 14.15 -17.76 7.18
N GLY A 183 12.97 -17.14 7.30
CA GLY A 183 11.73 -17.55 6.62
C GLY A 183 11.52 -17.00 5.20
N ILE A 184 12.40 -16.13 4.69
CA ILE A 184 12.19 -15.49 3.38
C ILE A 184 12.80 -16.35 2.27
N ASN A 185 11.93 -17.05 1.54
CA ASN A 185 12.32 -17.88 0.41
C ASN A 185 12.39 -17.04 -0.88
N TYR A 186 13.62 -16.83 -1.37
CA TYR A 186 13.83 -16.28 -2.71
C TYR A 186 13.98 -17.40 -3.73
N LEU A 187 13.51 -17.15 -4.95
CA LEU A 187 13.81 -18.02 -6.08
C LEU A 187 15.29 -17.82 -6.48
N ALA A 188 16.15 -18.69 -5.98
CA ALA A 188 17.55 -18.77 -6.40
C ALA A 188 17.65 -19.69 -7.62
N LEU A 189 17.92 -19.11 -8.80
CA LEU A 189 18.39 -19.89 -9.94
C LEU A 189 19.82 -20.33 -9.63
N SER A 190 20.15 -21.60 -9.85
CA SER A 190 21.50 -22.11 -9.63
C SER A 190 22.51 -21.33 -10.49
N ASP A 191 23.61 -20.92 -9.87
CA ASP A 191 24.69 -20.08 -10.43
C ASP A 191 25.52 -20.78 -11.53
N GLU A 192 24.92 -21.68 -12.32
CA GLU A 192 25.55 -22.15 -13.55
C GLU A 192 25.54 -21.02 -14.59
N GLU A 193 26.69 -20.78 -15.23
CA GLU A 193 26.91 -19.62 -16.10
C GLU A 193 25.89 -19.50 -17.25
N ASP A 194 25.27 -20.60 -17.65
CA ASP A 194 24.21 -20.70 -18.66
C ASP A 194 22.79 -20.30 -18.17
N ASN A 195 22.59 -20.15 -16.85
CA ASN A 195 21.29 -19.81 -16.26
C ASN A 195 21.12 -18.32 -15.94
N LYS A 196 22.17 -17.50 -16.03
CA LYS A 196 22.09 -16.04 -15.80
C LYS A 196 21.06 -15.33 -16.69
N ASN A 197 20.72 -15.93 -17.85
CA ASN A 197 19.76 -15.38 -18.81
C ASN A 197 18.39 -16.10 -18.83
N LYS A 198 18.20 -17.19 -18.08
CA LYS A 198 16.92 -17.91 -18.04
C LYS A 198 16.04 -17.34 -16.94
N ARG A 199 15.08 -16.50 -17.31
CA ARG A 199 14.06 -16.01 -16.36
C ARG A 199 13.02 -17.10 -16.10
N ALA A 200 12.65 -17.28 -14.84
CA ALA A 200 11.61 -18.22 -14.44
C ALA A 200 10.27 -17.81 -15.06
N SER A 201 9.62 -18.75 -15.76
CA SER A 201 8.26 -18.54 -16.27
C SER A 201 7.24 -18.69 -15.14
N GLN A 202 6.09 -18.03 -15.27
CA GLN A 202 5.02 -18.15 -14.27
C GLN A 202 4.53 -19.60 -14.12
N LYS A 203 4.51 -20.36 -15.22
CA LYS A 203 4.13 -21.78 -15.22
C LYS A 203 5.14 -22.61 -14.41
N TYR A 204 6.42 -22.37 -14.61
CA TYR A 204 7.47 -23.02 -13.80
C TYR A 204 7.35 -22.70 -12.31
N ILE A 205 7.04 -21.44 -11.95
CA ILE A 205 6.84 -21.06 -10.54
C ILE A 205 5.59 -21.75 -9.98
N TYR A 206 4.50 -21.81 -10.75
CA TYR A 206 3.26 -22.46 -10.36
C TYR A 206 3.46 -23.96 -10.13
N ASP A 207 4.12 -24.67 -11.07
CA ASP A 207 4.33 -26.12 -10.99
C ASP A 207 5.21 -26.53 -9.80
N ASN A 208 6.13 -25.65 -9.38
CA ASN A 208 7.01 -25.87 -8.22
C ASN A 208 6.45 -25.33 -6.90
N ALA A 209 5.34 -24.60 -6.93
CA ALA A 209 4.70 -24.09 -5.72
C ALA A 209 3.94 -25.22 -5.00
N ASP A 210 3.74 -25.07 -3.70
CA ASP A 210 2.90 -25.96 -2.92
C ASP A 210 1.42 -25.86 -3.34
N VAL A 211 0.67 -26.93 -3.08
CA VAL A 211 -0.75 -27.04 -3.45
C VAL A 211 -1.59 -25.93 -2.80
N GLY A 212 -1.20 -25.45 -1.61
CA GLY A 212 -1.88 -24.34 -0.93
C GLY A 212 -1.74 -23.03 -1.69
N THR A 213 -0.51 -22.69 -2.08
CA THR A 213 -0.22 -21.49 -2.88
C THR A 213 -0.81 -21.58 -4.29
N GLN A 214 -0.78 -22.75 -4.92
CA GLN A 214 -1.41 -22.98 -6.23
C GLN A 214 -2.91 -22.68 -6.23
N LYS A 215 -3.64 -23.10 -5.18
CA LYS A 215 -5.09 -22.88 -5.08
C LYS A 215 -5.48 -21.39 -5.01
N LYS A 216 -4.58 -20.54 -4.51
CA LYS A 216 -4.82 -19.10 -4.40
C LYS A 216 -4.59 -18.36 -5.71
N VAL A 217 -3.97 -19.02 -6.70
CA VAL A 217 -3.78 -18.44 -8.03
C VAL A 217 -5.05 -18.63 -8.85
N PHE A 218 -5.66 -17.52 -9.26
CA PHE A 218 -6.83 -17.53 -10.12
C PHE A 218 -6.74 -16.47 -11.24
N ASP A 219 -7.55 -16.70 -12.29
CA ASP A 219 -7.75 -15.80 -13.42
C ASP A 219 -9.25 -15.68 -13.67
N LEU A 220 -9.83 -14.54 -13.28
CA LEU A 220 -11.25 -14.22 -13.42
C LEU A 220 -11.44 -13.34 -14.66
N LYS A 221 -12.16 -13.82 -15.67
CA LYS A 221 -12.51 -13.03 -16.86
C LYS A 221 -13.82 -12.29 -16.62
N LEU A 222 -13.78 -10.97 -16.63
CA LEU A 222 -14.89 -10.10 -16.27
C LEU A 222 -15.05 -8.94 -17.28
N ASN A 223 -16.28 -8.64 -17.70
CA ASN A 223 -16.52 -7.71 -18.82
C ASN A 223 -16.68 -6.21 -18.43
N MET A 224 -16.71 -5.91 -17.12
CA MET A 224 -17.01 -4.57 -16.59
C MET A 224 -15.79 -3.70 -16.25
N GLY A 225 -14.61 -4.03 -16.78
CA GLY A 225 -13.38 -3.32 -16.46
C GLY A 225 -13.17 -1.99 -17.21
N PRO A 226 -12.02 -1.32 -16.97
CA PRO A 226 -10.85 -1.83 -16.25
C PRO A 226 -11.04 -2.01 -14.74
N TYR A 227 -10.31 -2.97 -14.18
CA TYR A 227 -10.41 -3.34 -12.77
C TYR A 227 -9.33 -2.70 -11.90
N THR A 228 -9.72 -2.34 -10.68
CA THR A 228 -8.83 -1.93 -9.60
C THR A 228 -8.88 -2.94 -8.46
N CYS A 229 -7.71 -3.37 -7.99
CA CYS A 229 -7.55 -4.35 -6.92
C CYS A 229 -6.93 -3.70 -5.68
N THR A 230 -7.51 -3.92 -4.50
CA THR A 230 -6.92 -3.52 -3.22
C THR A 230 -7.10 -4.63 -2.19
N TYR A 231 -6.03 -4.96 -1.47
CA TYR A 231 -6.10 -5.91 -0.36
C TYR A 231 -6.46 -5.22 0.96
N THR A 232 -7.06 -5.98 1.87
CA THR A 232 -7.13 -5.61 3.28
C THR A 232 -5.77 -5.73 3.93
N ARG A 233 -5.58 -5.05 5.06
CA ARG A 233 -4.29 -5.02 5.79
C ARG A 233 -3.81 -6.41 6.26
N ASN A 234 -4.75 -7.31 6.54
CA ASN A 234 -4.47 -8.70 6.91
C ASN A 234 -4.15 -9.61 5.70
N GLY A 235 -4.36 -9.13 4.46
CA GLY A 235 -4.14 -9.89 3.22
C GLY A 235 -5.16 -10.99 2.91
N LYS A 236 -6.16 -11.19 3.76
CA LYS A 236 -7.20 -12.22 3.58
C LYS A 236 -8.29 -11.84 2.58
N TYR A 237 -8.62 -10.56 2.46
CA TYR A 237 -9.72 -10.11 1.62
C TYR A 237 -9.21 -9.23 0.49
N LEU A 238 -9.74 -9.46 -0.70
CA LEU A 238 -9.43 -8.73 -1.92
C LEU A 238 -10.69 -7.98 -2.36
N LEU A 239 -10.58 -6.65 -2.44
CA LEU A 239 -11.60 -5.79 -3.02
C LEU A 239 -11.28 -5.53 -4.49
N MET A 240 -12.24 -5.82 -5.34
CA MET A 240 -12.19 -5.66 -6.77
C MET A 240 -13.28 -4.70 -7.21
N THR A 241 -12.94 -3.70 -8.01
CA THR A 241 -13.96 -2.85 -8.65
C THR A 241 -13.66 -2.61 -10.12
N GLY A 242 -14.68 -2.75 -10.95
CA GLY A 242 -14.65 -2.41 -12.36
C GLY A 242 -15.15 -0.98 -12.56
N VAL A 243 -14.50 -0.23 -13.46
CA VAL A 243 -14.87 1.16 -13.75
C VAL A 243 -16.34 1.30 -14.20
N LYS A 244 -16.94 0.28 -14.82
CA LYS A 244 -18.35 0.33 -15.23
C LYS A 244 -19.36 0.09 -14.12
N GLY A 245 -18.92 -0.21 -12.89
CA GLY A 245 -19.83 -0.35 -11.75
C GLY A 245 -19.79 -1.67 -10.98
N HIS A 246 -19.06 -2.67 -11.46
CA HIS A 246 -18.95 -3.96 -10.77
C HIS A 246 -18.11 -3.80 -9.50
N VAL A 247 -18.60 -4.30 -8.37
CA VAL A 247 -17.90 -4.32 -7.08
C VAL A 247 -17.96 -5.73 -6.52
N SER A 248 -16.82 -6.28 -6.12
CA SER A 248 -16.77 -7.57 -5.45
C SER A 248 -15.71 -7.61 -4.35
N LEU A 249 -16.06 -8.25 -3.23
CA LEU A 249 -15.17 -8.54 -2.11
C LEU A 249 -15.01 -10.05 -1.99
N ILE A 250 -13.78 -10.54 -2.12
CA ILE A 250 -13.46 -11.98 -2.16
C ILE A 250 -12.55 -12.35 -0.99
N ASP A 251 -12.82 -13.46 -0.32
CA ASP A 251 -11.88 -14.11 0.62
C ASP A 251 -10.84 -14.90 -0.18
N THR A 252 -9.57 -14.52 -0.10
CA THR A 252 -8.50 -15.11 -0.93
C THR A 252 -8.06 -16.49 -0.48
N HIS A 253 -8.32 -16.86 0.78
CA HIS A 253 -7.98 -18.20 1.28
C HIS A 253 -8.98 -19.24 0.79
N ASN A 254 -10.27 -18.90 0.84
CA ASN A 254 -11.36 -19.81 0.45
C ASN A 254 -11.79 -19.65 -1.02
N LEU A 255 -11.41 -18.54 -1.67
CA LEU A 255 -11.95 -18.10 -2.96
C LEU A 255 -13.49 -17.98 -2.98
N GLU A 256 -14.05 -17.53 -1.87
CA GLU A 256 -15.49 -17.26 -1.75
C GLU A 256 -15.75 -15.77 -1.88
N SER A 257 -16.73 -15.38 -2.69
CA SER A 257 -17.21 -13.99 -2.73
C SER A 257 -18.09 -13.73 -1.51
N LEU A 258 -17.69 -12.75 -0.69
CA LEU A 258 -18.53 -12.23 0.39
C LEU A 258 -19.61 -11.32 -0.16
N CYS A 259 -19.21 -10.50 -1.14
CA CYS A 259 -20.05 -9.48 -1.72
C CYS A 259 -19.82 -9.44 -3.23
N GLU A 260 -20.91 -9.32 -3.98
CA GLU A 260 -20.87 -8.99 -5.40
C GLU A 260 -22.14 -8.21 -5.74
N PHE A 261 -21.96 -7.00 -6.28
CA PHE A 261 -23.06 -6.19 -6.77
C PHE A 261 -22.59 -5.27 -7.89
N GLN A 262 -23.55 -4.72 -8.62
CA GLN A 262 -23.30 -3.77 -9.68
C GLN A 262 -23.95 -2.44 -9.31
N VAL A 263 -23.14 -1.39 -9.31
CA VAL A 263 -23.58 0.00 -9.28
C VAL A 263 -23.73 0.44 -10.73
N ASP A 264 -24.88 0.98 -11.17
CA ASP A 264 -25.03 1.46 -12.55
C ASP A 264 -24.36 2.83 -12.79
N GLU A 265 -23.26 3.09 -12.09
CA GLU A 265 -22.45 4.29 -12.18
C GLU A 265 -20.97 3.97 -12.36
N MET A 266 -20.22 4.96 -12.86
CA MET A 266 -18.79 4.84 -13.00
C MET A 266 -18.09 4.86 -11.64
N ILE A 267 -17.26 3.86 -11.38
CA ILE A 267 -16.40 3.80 -10.20
C ILE A 267 -15.03 4.38 -10.54
N ARG A 268 -14.55 5.31 -9.71
CA ARG A 268 -13.22 5.94 -9.87
C ARG A 268 -12.13 5.23 -9.09
N CYS A 269 -12.38 4.97 -7.82
CA CYS A 269 -11.42 4.34 -6.92
C CYS A 269 -12.12 3.59 -5.80
N ASN A 270 -11.39 2.68 -5.18
CA ASN A 270 -11.83 1.89 -4.05
C ASN A 270 -10.74 1.91 -2.97
N THR A 271 -11.12 1.64 -1.72
CA THR A 271 -10.17 1.38 -0.64
C THR A 271 -10.85 0.55 0.45
N THR A 272 -10.10 -0.35 1.05
CA THR A 272 -10.52 -1.08 2.26
C THR A 272 -10.27 -0.21 3.49
N LEU A 273 -11.13 -0.31 4.50
CA LEU A 273 -10.98 0.47 5.74
C LEU A 273 -10.20 -0.34 6.79
N HIS A 274 -10.55 -0.22 8.07
CA HIS A 274 -9.84 -0.92 9.15
C HIS A 274 -10.02 -2.43 9.10
N ASN A 275 -11.22 -2.88 8.73
CA ASN A 275 -11.61 -4.28 8.63
C ASN A 275 -12.21 -4.59 7.26
N TYR A 276 -12.40 -5.87 6.95
CA TYR A 276 -13.15 -6.31 5.77
C TYR A 276 -14.65 -6.01 5.84
N LYS A 277 -15.17 -5.66 7.03
CA LYS A 277 -16.57 -5.29 7.25
C LYS A 277 -16.94 -4.04 6.46
N LEU A 278 -16.03 -3.07 6.35
CA LEU A 278 -16.33 -1.81 5.69
C LEU A 278 -15.33 -1.54 4.59
N PHE A 279 -15.82 -1.06 3.47
CA PHE A 279 -14.99 -0.55 2.39
C PHE A 279 -15.62 0.69 1.77
N ALA A 280 -14.78 1.56 1.23
CA ALA A 280 -15.20 2.80 0.59
C ALA A 280 -15.02 2.71 -0.93
N VAL A 281 -16.04 3.13 -1.66
CA VAL A 281 -16.05 3.18 -3.13
C VAL A 281 -16.41 4.59 -3.55
N SER A 282 -15.59 5.20 -4.41
CA SER A 282 -15.91 6.46 -5.05
C SER A 282 -16.66 6.19 -6.35
N GLN A 283 -17.94 6.54 -6.38
CA GLN A 283 -18.77 6.48 -7.56
C GLN A 283 -18.57 7.71 -8.46
N LYS A 284 -19.58 8.07 -9.27
CA LYS A 284 -19.46 9.14 -10.25
C LYS A 284 -19.38 10.52 -9.60
N LYS A 285 -20.07 10.77 -8.49
CA LYS A 285 -20.08 12.09 -7.86
C LYS A 285 -19.63 12.06 -6.41
N TYR A 286 -20.12 11.09 -5.65
CA TYR A 286 -19.91 10.99 -4.21
C TYR A 286 -19.14 9.73 -3.85
N MET A 287 -18.65 9.71 -2.62
CA MET A 287 -18.06 8.55 -1.99
C MET A 287 -19.11 7.81 -1.16
N TYR A 288 -19.13 6.49 -1.27
CA TYR A 288 -20.04 5.61 -0.56
C TYR A 288 -19.24 4.63 0.29
N ILE A 289 -19.77 4.33 1.48
CA ILE A 289 -19.25 3.30 2.37
C ILE A 289 -20.25 2.15 2.35
N TYR A 290 -19.72 0.95 2.10
CA TYR A 290 -20.48 -0.29 2.02
C TYR A 290 -20.09 -1.24 3.16
N ASP A 291 -21.04 -2.09 3.54
CA ASP A 291 -20.80 -3.23 4.40
C ASP A 291 -20.21 -4.42 3.61
N ASN A 292 -19.72 -5.45 4.30
CA ASN A 292 -19.22 -6.69 3.70
C ASN A 292 -20.29 -7.51 2.97
N THR A 293 -21.57 -7.19 3.15
CA THR A 293 -22.71 -7.75 2.42
C THR A 293 -23.04 -6.96 1.15
N GLY A 294 -22.52 -5.74 0.99
CA GLY A 294 -22.84 -4.83 -0.10
C GLY A 294 -23.97 -3.85 0.19
N MET A 295 -24.43 -3.77 1.44
CA MET A 295 -25.39 -2.74 1.85
C MET A 295 -24.71 -1.37 1.95
N GLU A 296 -25.36 -0.34 1.42
CA GLU A 296 -24.92 1.05 1.57
C GLU A 296 -25.14 1.53 3.00
N ILE A 297 -24.06 1.91 3.68
CA ILE A 297 -24.11 2.45 5.04
C ILE A 297 -24.17 3.97 5.02
N ASN A 298 -23.32 4.59 4.19
CA ASN A 298 -23.21 6.04 4.15
C ASN A 298 -22.89 6.56 2.75
N CYS A 299 -23.42 7.73 2.43
CA CYS A 299 -23.13 8.51 1.23
C CYS A 299 -22.55 9.87 1.66
N ILE A 300 -21.26 10.08 1.39
CA ILE A 300 -20.56 11.30 1.75
C ILE A 300 -20.68 12.30 0.60
N LYS A 301 -21.61 13.24 0.74
CA LYS A 301 -21.98 14.23 -0.29
C LYS A 301 -21.04 15.43 -0.35
N ASP A 302 -20.35 15.70 0.75
CA ASP A 302 -19.47 16.86 0.95
C ASP A 302 -18.18 16.82 0.13
N ILE A 303 -17.80 15.62 -0.31
CA ILE A 303 -16.59 15.34 -1.09
C ILE A 303 -17.04 14.94 -2.48
N LEU A 304 -16.61 15.70 -3.48
CA LEU A 304 -17.05 15.56 -4.86
C LEU A 304 -15.92 15.03 -5.74
N TYR A 305 -16.27 14.13 -6.66
CA TYR A 305 -15.41 13.67 -7.75
C TYR A 305 -14.03 13.19 -7.30
N THR A 306 -13.99 12.26 -6.34
CA THR A 306 -12.76 11.68 -5.80
C THR A 306 -12.10 10.74 -6.83
N TYR A 307 -10.85 11.02 -7.20
CA TYR A 307 -10.08 10.16 -8.10
C TYR A 307 -9.29 9.09 -7.36
N ASN A 308 -8.85 9.36 -6.13
CA ASN A 308 -8.08 8.41 -5.34
C ASN A 308 -8.37 8.55 -3.85
N MET A 309 -8.29 7.43 -3.12
CA MET A 309 -8.59 7.32 -1.70
C MET A 309 -7.59 6.38 -1.04
N VAL A 310 -7.16 6.73 0.17
CA VAL A 310 -6.27 5.90 0.98
C VAL A 310 -6.72 6.01 2.44
N PHE A 311 -6.84 4.87 3.10
CA PHE A 311 -7.19 4.79 4.51
C PHE A 311 -5.94 4.73 5.40
N LEU A 312 -5.89 5.58 6.42
CA LEU A 312 -4.86 5.65 7.46
C LEU A 312 -5.32 4.83 8.68
N PRO A 313 -4.80 3.60 8.88
CA PRO A 313 -5.41 2.64 9.81
C PRO A 313 -5.28 3.01 11.29
N TYR A 314 -4.16 3.61 11.69
CA TYR A 314 -3.92 3.95 13.10
C TYR A 314 -4.70 5.19 13.56
N HIS A 315 -5.02 6.08 12.63
CA HIS A 315 -5.71 7.34 12.90
C HIS A 315 -7.21 7.28 12.58
N PHE A 316 -7.66 6.20 11.92
CA PHE A 316 -9.01 6.07 11.36
C PHE A 316 -9.40 7.21 10.41
N LEU A 317 -8.43 7.71 9.64
CA LEU A 317 -8.64 8.79 8.68
C LEU A 317 -8.73 8.24 7.27
N LEU A 318 -9.79 8.58 6.55
CA LEU A 318 -9.91 8.44 5.12
C LEU A 318 -9.37 9.70 4.45
N THR A 319 -8.29 9.54 3.69
CA THR A 319 -7.78 10.61 2.85
C THR A 319 -8.32 10.45 1.44
N SER A 320 -8.89 11.53 0.90
CA SER A 320 -9.44 11.56 -0.46
C SER A 320 -8.89 12.74 -1.24
N ILE A 321 -8.62 12.53 -2.53
CA ILE A 321 -8.22 13.57 -3.49
C ILE A 321 -9.10 13.51 -4.73
N GLY A 322 -9.52 14.67 -5.23
CA GLY A 322 -10.48 14.76 -6.32
C GLY A 322 -10.12 15.75 -7.42
N GLU A 323 -11.11 16.05 -8.26
CA GLU A 323 -11.00 16.93 -9.42
C GLU A 323 -10.64 18.38 -9.05
N PHE A 324 -11.11 18.86 -7.90
CA PHE A 324 -10.81 20.21 -7.42
C PHE A 324 -9.39 20.37 -6.84
N GLY A 325 -8.61 19.30 -6.74
CA GLY A 325 -7.27 19.36 -6.14
C GLY A 325 -7.31 19.66 -4.64
N GLU A 326 -8.40 19.32 -3.96
CA GLU A 326 -8.57 19.41 -2.52
C GLU A 326 -8.29 18.04 -1.88
N LEU A 327 -7.32 18.00 -0.98
CA LEU A 327 -7.02 16.85 -0.14
C LEU A 327 -7.88 16.94 1.13
N VAL A 328 -8.75 15.96 1.34
CA VAL A 328 -9.65 15.94 2.49
C VAL A 328 -9.27 14.78 3.40
N TYR A 329 -9.14 15.08 4.69
CA TYR A 329 -8.97 14.08 5.75
C TYR A 329 -10.29 13.97 6.50
N GLN A 330 -10.92 12.81 6.42
CA GLN A 330 -12.18 12.52 7.10
C GLN A 330 -11.98 11.41 8.12
N ASP A 331 -12.45 11.64 9.34
CA ASP A 331 -12.48 10.62 10.37
C ASP A 331 -13.65 9.67 10.13
N ILE A 332 -13.37 8.38 9.93
CA ILE A 332 -14.42 7.38 9.68
C ILE A 332 -15.14 6.99 10.97
N SER A 333 -14.44 7.00 12.10
CA SER A 333 -15.03 6.58 13.38
C SER A 333 -16.08 7.57 13.86
N VAL A 334 -15.81 8.88 13.71
CA VAL A 334 -16.72 9.96 14.11
C VAL A 334 -17.59 10.43 12.94
N GLY A 335 -17.12 10.31 11.71
CA GLY A 335 -17.78 10.80 10.50
C GLY A 335 -17.44 12.25 10.12
N ASN A 336 -16.67 12.96 10.95
CA ASN A 336 -16.35 14.37 10.77
C ASN A 336 -15.17 14.59 9.81
N ILE A 337 -15.22 15.68 9.06
CA ILE A 337 -14.09 16.13 8.25
C ILE A 337 -13.11 16.87 9.17
N VAL A 338 -11.89 16.33 9.29
CA VAL A 338 -10.84 16.90 10.15
C VAL A 338 -10.23 18.12 9.50
N THR A 339 -9.75 17.99 8.25
CA THR A 339 -9.18 19.12 7.51
C THR A 339 -9.41 18.99 6.00
N ARG A 340 -9.52 20.14 5.33
CA ARG A 340 -9.50 20.26 3.87
C ARG A 340 -8.28 21.09 3.48
N LYS A 341 -7.40 20.54 2.63
CA LYS A 341 -6.16 21.19 2.19
C LYS A 341 -6.21 21.39 0.68
N LYS A 342 -6.02 22.63 0.23
CA LYS A 342 -5.99 22.95 -1.21
C LYS A 342 -4.57 22.79 -1.74
N THR A 343 -4.36 21.90 -2.70
CA THR A 343 -3.03 21.67 -3.29
C THR A 343 -2.58 22.79 -4.21
N LYS A 344 -3.53 23.57 -4.77
CA LYS A 344 -3.30 24.66 -5.75
C LYS A 344 -2.54 24.24 -7.02
N ARG A 345 -2.52 22.94 -7.33
CA ARG A 345 -1.80 22.35 -8.48
C ARG A 345 -2.73 21.63 -9.47
N GLY A 346 -4.05 21.83 -9.33
CA GLY A 346 -5.07 21.24 -10.19
C GLY A 346 -5.53 19.84 -9.75
N PRO A 347 -6.25 19.10 -10.62
CA PRO A 347 -6.72 17.75 -10.32
C PRO A 347 -5.55 16.78 -10.14
N CYS A 348 -5.64 15.95 -9.11
CA CYS A 348 -4.62 14.96 -8.79
C CYS A 348 -5.27 13.57 -8.68
N SER A 349 -4.71 12.59 -9.40
CA SER A 349 -5.20 11.21 -9.42
C SER A 349 -4.26 10.24 -8.69
N ILE A 350 -3.06 10.69 -8.33
CA ILE A 350 -2.00 9.84 -7.80
C ILE A 350 -1.78 10.19 -6.34
N MET A 351 -2.04 9.21 -5.47
CA MET A 351 -1.90 9.34 -4.04
C MET A 351 -1.30 8.05 -3.46
N LYS A 352 -0.32 8.18 -2.57
CA LYS A 352 0.23 7.07 -1.79
C LYS A 352 0.51 7.52 -0.36
N GLN A 353 0.30 6.62 0.58
CA GLN A 353 0.63 6.82 1.99
C GLN A 353 2.01 6.24 2.30
N ASN A 354 2.76 6.88 3.20
CA ASN A 354 3.86 6.23 3.90
C ASN A 354 3.34 5.39 5.08
N LYS A 355 3.60 4.07 5.06
CA LYS A 355 3.19 3.15 6.14
C LYS A 355 3.79 3.53 7.50
N LYS A 356 5.00 4.12 7.51
CA LYS A 356 5.70 4.52 8.74
C LYS A 356 5.15 5.81 9.36
N ASP A 357 5.16 6.90 8.59
CA ASP A 357 4.87 8.25 9.12
C ASP A 357 3.41 8.69 8.91
N ALA A 358 2.58 7.91 8.21
CA ALA A 358 1.20 8.26 7.85
C ALA A 358 1.04 9.53 6.99
N ILE A 359 2.15 10.07 6.45
CA ILE A 359 2.16 11.20 5.51
C ILE A 359 1.64 10.77 4.14
N ILE A 360 0.93 11.68 3.49
CA ILE A 360 0.34 11.46 2.17
C ILE A 360 1.19 12.16 1.10
N TYR A 361 1.53 11.40 0.06
CA TYR A 361 2.30 11.85 -1.10
C TYR A 361 1.35 11.99 -2.28
N LEU A 362 1.33 13.18 -2.88
CA LEU A 362 0.52 13.50 -4.05
C LEU A 362 1.42 13.75 -5.26
N GLY A 363 1.08 13.11 -6.39
CA GLY A 363 1.75 13.30 -7.67
C GLY A 363 0.96 14.24 -8.57
N HIS A 364 1.58 15.34 -9.01
CA HIS A 364 0.93 16.35 -9.83
C HIS A 364 1.27 16.21 -11.31
N LYS A 365 0.39 16.75 -12.17
CA LYS A 365 0.62 16.82 -13.62
C LYS A 365 1.82 17.70 -14.00
N ASN A 366 2.22 18.62 -13.12
CA ASN A 366 3.37 19.49 -13.35
C ASN A 366 4.72 18.82 -13.03
N GLY A 367 4.74 17.51 -12.74
CA GLY A 367 5.98 16.78 -12.43
C GLY A 367 6.51 16.96 -11.00
N HIS A 368 5.73 17.63 -10.15
CA HIS A 368 6.00 17.81 -8.73
C HIS A 368 5.33 16.76 -7.85
N VAL A 369 6.03 16.33 -6.80
CA VAL A 369 5.46 15.53 -5.70
C VAL A 369 5.33 16.41 -4.47
N THR A 370 4.13 16.48 -3.88
CA THR A 370 3.91 17.23 -2.64
C THR A 370 3.55 16.31 -1.48
N LEU A 371 4.08 16.62 -0.30
CA LEU A 371 3.88 15.86 0.95
C LEU A 371 2.90 16.61 1.85
N TRP A 372 1.95 15.88 2.44
CA TRP A 372 0.87 16.45 3.24
C TRP A 372 0.70 15.75 4.58
N SER A 373 0.51 16.57 5.62
CA SER A 373 -0.01 16.19 6.92
C SER A 373 -1.30 16.96 7.18
N PRO A 374 -2.20 16.46 8.04
CA PRO A 374 -3.38 17.22 8.46
C PRO A 374 -3.01 18.50 9.24
N ASN A 375 -1.85 18.50 9.91
CA ASN A 375 -1.43 19.54 10.83
C ASN A 375 -1.03 20.85 10.15
N ILE A 376 -0.48 20.76 8.94
CA ILE A 376 0.10 21.90 8.24
C ILE A 376 -0.82 22.24 7.06
N ASP A 377 -1.25 23.49 6.96
CA ASP A 377 -2.13 23.95 5.88
C ASP A 377 -1.47 23.98 4.51
N LYS A 378 -0.14 24.17 4.49
CA LYS A 378 0.70 24.11 3.30
C LYS A 378 1.29 22.71 3.17
N SER A 379 1.74 22.36 1.96
CA SER A 379 2.54 21.16 1.75
C SER A 379 3.80 21.21 2.61
N ILE A 380 4.12 20.10 3.28
CA ILE A 380 5.36 19.96 4.08
C ILE A 380 6.57 20.15 3.19
N CYS A 381 6.54 19.50 2.04
CA CYS A 381 7.60 19.55 1.05
C CYS A 381 7.00 19.51 -0.35
N ASP A 382 7.69 20.17 -1.28
CA ASP A 382 7.37 20.22 -2.69
C ASP A 382 8.62 19.86 -3.48
N ILE A 383 8.64 18.64 -4.02
CA ILE A 383 9.80 18.05 -4.67
C ILE A 383 9.56 18.12 -6.17
N PHE A 384 10.41 18.87 -6.88
CA PHE A 384 10.41 18.86 -8.34
C PHE A 384 11.10 17.59 -8.84
N CYS A 385 10.31 16.60 -9.26
CA CYS A 385 10.85 15.29 -9.63
C CYS A 385 11.14 15.19 -11.12
N HIS A 386 10.21 15.64 -11.97
CA HIS A 386 10.25 15.44 -13.41
C HIS A 386 9.75 16.67 -14.16
N HIS A 387 10.14 16.81 -15.42
CA HIS A 387 9.61 17.88 -16.29
C HIS A 387 8.25 17.52 -16.90
N THR A 388 7.92 16.23 -16.94
CA THR A 388 6.64 15.73 -17.47
C THR A 388 5.75 15.23 -16.32
N PRO A 389 4.45 15.00 -16.56
CA PRO A 389 3.52 14.55 -15.53
C PRO A 389 4.02 13.29 -14.82
N ILE A 390 3.79 13.22 -13.51
CA ILE A 390 4.01 11.98 -12.76
C ILE A 390 2.92 10.99 -13.16
N SER A 391 3.32 9.76 -13.46
CA SER A 391 2.43 8.67 -13.84
C SER A 391 2.14 7.74 -12.66
N ALA A 392 3.14 7.48 -11.82
CA ALA A 392 3.01 6.62 -10.65
C ALA A 392 3.97 7.02 -9.52
N LEU A 393 3.58 6.68 -8.29
CA LEU A 393 4.37 6.89 -7.07
C LEU A 393 4.45 5.59 -6.26
N GLY A 394 5.59 5.36 -5.63
CA GLY A 394 5.79 4.31 -4.62
C GLY A 394 6.59 4.87 -3.45
N VAL A 395 6.16 4.58 -2.22
CA VAL A 395 6.81 5.06 -1.00
C VAL A 395 7.09 3.87 -0.09
N HIS A 396 8.32 3.75 0.38
CA HIS A 396 8.74 2.71 1.32
C HIS A 396 9.71 3.29 2.33
N ASP A 397 9.31 3.33 3.59
CA ASP A 397 10.02 3.96 4.70
C ASP A 397 10.46 5.40 4.40
N ASN A 398 11.71 5.56 4.00
CA ASN A 398 12.38 6.83 3.74
C ASN A 398 12.69 7.03 2.25
N TYR A 399 12.32 6.09 1.40
CA TYR A 399 12.59 6.12 -0.03
C TYR A 399 11.32 6.40 -0.82
N LEU A 400 11.47 7.27 -1.82
CA LEU A 400 10.40 7.64 -2.73
C LEU A 400 10.81 7.24 -4.16
N ILE A 401 9.92 6.53 -4.82
CA ILE A 401 10.03 6.15 -6.23
C ILE A 401 9.02 6.98 -7.00
N THR A 402 9.51 7.72 -7.99
CA THR A 402 8.67 8.56 -8.84
C THR A 402 8.81 8.14 -10.28
N ALA A 403 7.72 7.76 -10.94
CA ALA A 403 7.71 7.48 -12.37
C ALA A 403 6.93 8.55 -13.14
N SER A 404 7.34 8.77 -14.38
CA SER A 404 6.81 9.83 -15.22
C SER A 404 6.43 9.33 -16.61
N VAL A 405 5.63 10.13 -17.31
CA VAL A 405 5.13 9.84 -18.67
C VAL A 405 6.26 9.81 -19.69
N ASP A 406 7.40 10.44 -19.41
CA ASP A 406 8.63 10.35 -20.22
C ASP A 406 9.33 8.98 -20.17
N SER A 407 8.73 7.98 -19.53
CA SER A 407 9.31 6.64 -19.33
C SER A 407 10.62 6.68 -18.54
N THR A 408 10.76 7.66 -17.64
CA THR A 408 11.81 7.69 -16.63
C THR A 408 11.24 7.45 -15.24
N TYR A 409 12.01 6.80 -14.40
CA TYR A 409 11.71 6.69 -12.98
C TYR A 409 12.95 7.05 -12.15
N LYS A 410 12.71 7.75 -11.05
CA LYS A 410 13.74 8.28 -10.16
C LYS A 410 13.54 7.76 -8.76
N LEU A 411 14.66 7.52 -8.08
CA LEU A 411 14.73 7.13 -6.68
C LEU A 411 15.24 8.32 -5.85
N TRP A 412 14.56 8.59 -4.74
CA TRP A 412 14.82 9.71 -3.83
C TRP A 412 14.96 9.23 -2.38
N ASP A 413 15.89 9.81 -1.62
CA ASP A 413 15.93 9.69 -0.16
C ASP A 413 15.19 10.87 0.45
N ILE A 414 14.05 10.61 1.09
CA ILE A 414 13.15 11.63 1.63
C ILE A 414 13.74 12.27 2.89
N ARG A 415 14.53 11.53 3.69
CA ARG A 415 15.12 12.10 4.92
C ARG A 415 16.13 13.20 4.60
N LYS A 416 16.88 13.02 3.52
CA LYS A 416 17.86 13.99 3.03
C LYS A 416 17.27 14.93 1.98
N MET A 417 16.10 14.60 1.43
CA MET A 417 15.52 15.23 0.24
C MET A 417 16.50 15.23 -0.96
N GLU A 418 17.29 14.16 -1.08
CA GLU A 418 18.31 14.02 -2.13
C GLU A 418 17.84 13.06 -3.21
N TYR A 419 18.11 13.43 -4.45
CA TYR A 419 17.97 12.56 -5.61
C TYR A 419 19.12 11.53 -5.62
N ILE A 420 18.77 10.24 -5.69
CA ILE A 420 19.77 9.16 -5.70
C ILE A 420 20.13 8.80 -7.14
N LYS A 421 19.14 8.39 -7.94
CA LYS A 421 19.38 7.87 -9.28
C LYS A 421 18.14 7.95 -10.16
N SER A 422 18.36 8.06 -11.46
CA SER A 422 17.35 8.03 -12.53
C SER A 422 17.62 6.82 -13.40
N TYR A 423 16.53 6.20 -13.80
CA TYR A 423 16.51 5.04 -14.65
C TYR A 423 15.51 5.26 -15.77
N LYS A 424 15.81 4.70 -16.94
CA LYS A 424 14.90 4.71 -18.08
C LYS A 424 14.18 3.37 -18.14
N SER A 425 12.86 3.39 -18.23
CA SER A 425 12.04 2.21 -18.56
C SER A 425 11.81 2.14 -20.06
N HIS A 426 11.45 0.95 -20.56
CA HIS A 426 11.13 0.80 -21.99
C HIS A 426 9.76 1.38 -22.34
N ASN A 427 8.84 1.37 -21.37
CA ASN A 427 7.47 1.88 -21.48
C ASN A 427 7.13 2.71 -20.25
N ILE A 428 6.05 3.47 -20.35
CA ILE A 428 5.47 4.25 -19.27
C ILE A 428 5.06 3.30 -18.14
N ILE A 429 5.39 3.68 -16.90
CA ILE A 429 4.98 2.95 -15.70
C ILE A 429 3.65 3.53 -15.23
N ASN A 430 2.59 2.72 -15.22
CA ASN A 430 1.24 3.16 -14.87
C ASN A 430 1.01 3.08 -13.35
N ASN A 431 1.53 2.06 -12.69
CA ASN A 431 1.40 1.86 -11.25
C ASN A 431 2.71 1.28 -10.69
N ILE A 432 2.95 1.64 -9.44
CA ILE A 432 4.03 1.10 -8.62
C ILE A 432 3.38 0.58 -7.35
N ASP A 433 3.74 -0.65 -6.98
CA ASP A 433 3.41 -1.19 -5.68
C ASP A 433 4.63 -1.82 -5.03
N ILE A 434 4.68 -1.76 -3.71
CA ILE A 434 5.83 -2.20 -2.92
C ILE A 434 5.34 -3.23 -1.92
N SER A 435 5.92 -4.42 -2.02
CA SER A 435 5.66 -5.53 -1.10
C SER A 435 6.24 -5.26 0.29
N ASP A 436 5.80 -6.04 1.28
CA ASP A 436 6.26 -5.87 2.66
C ASP A 436 7.72 -6.29 2.86
N THR A 437 8.25 -7.16 1.99
CA THR A 437 9.68 -7.55 1.97
C THR A 437 10.55 -6.59 1.15
N SER A 438 10.02 -5.43 0.75
CA SER A 438 10.69 -4.39 -0.06
C SER A 438 10.95 -4.72 -1.54
N LEU A 439 10.35 -5.79 -2.10
CA LEU A 439 10.26 -5.94 -3.56
C LEU A 439 9.37 -4.86 -4.17
N VAL A 440 9.78 -4.35 -5.32
CA VAL A 440 9.05 -3.29 -6.05
C VAL A 440 8.49 -3.86 -7.34
N ALA A 441 7.18 -3.70 -7.57
CA ALA A 441 6.51 -4.07 -8.82
C ALA A 441 6.18 -2.83 -9.66
N PHE A 442 6.42 -2.94 -10.97
CA PHE A 442 6.04 -1.95 -11.98
C PHE A 442 5.02 -2.55 -12.95
N SER A 443 3.89 -1.86 -13.18
CA SER A 443 3.02 -2.12 -14.35
C SER A 443 3.44 -1.22 -15.50
N MET A 444 3.66 -1.83 -16.66
CA MET A 444 3.97 -1.15 -17.91
C MET A 444 3.01 -1.64 -19.00
N ASN A 445 1.82 -1.05 -19.09
CA ASN A 445 0.73 -1.52 -19.97
C ASN A 445 0.48 -3.03 -19.83
N THR A 446 1.03 -3.87 -20.69
CA THR A 446 0.87 -5.34 -20.66
C THR A 446 1.95 -6.06 -19.84
N HIS A 447 3.07 -5.38 -19.55
CA HIS A 447 4.21 -5.98 -18.86
C HIS A 447 4.13 -5.75 -17.35
N PHE A 448 4.33 -6.82 -16.60
CA PHE A 448 4.55 -6.80 -15.16
C PHE A 448 6.02 -7.13 -14.87
N ARG A 449 6.70 -6.26 -14.14
CA ARG A 449 8.11 -6.44 -13.76
C ARG A 449 8.29 -6.24 -12.27
N THR A 450 9.03 -7.13 -11.62
CA THR A 450 9.42 -6.98 -10.22
C THR A 450 10.91 -6.79 -10.09
N TYR A 451 11.33 -6.01 -9.09
CA TYR A 451 12.71 -5.72 -8.80
C TYR A 451 13.05 -6.11 -7.36
N LYS A 452 14.18 -6.79 -7.21
CA LYS A 452 14.80 -7.09 -5.92
C LYS A 452 15.85 -6.03 -5.59
N ASP A 453 16.00 -5.75 -4.30
CA ASP A 453 17.00 -4.83 -3.75
C ASP A 453 16.99 -3.44 -4.41
N PHE A 454 15.79 -2.94 -4.73
CA PHE A 454 15.60 -1.72 -5.52
C PHE A 454 16.31 -0.48 -4.92
N PHE A 455 16.35 -0.38 -3.59
CA PHE A 455 16.89 0.78 -2.88
C PHE A 455 18.43 0.80 -2.81
N THR A 456 19.09 -0.34 -3.02
CA THR A 456 20.56 -0.43 -3.04
C THR A 456 21.06 -0.53 -4.47
N ASN A 457 20.68 -1.61 -5.17
CA ASN A 457 20.99 -1.88 -6.57
C ASN A 457 19.80 -2.62 -7.19
N PRO A 458 19.00 -1.97 -8.04
CA PRO A 458 17.82 -2.62 -8.59
C PRO A 458 18.19 -3.75 -9.52
N GLN A 459 17.85 -4.97 -9.11
CA GLN A 459 17.99 -6.19 -9.91
C GLN A 459 16.60 -6.62 -10.39
N LEU A 460 16.46 -6.87 -11.68
CA LEU A 460 15.21 -7.37 -12.24
C LEU A 460 14.99 -8.82 -11.77
N TYR A 461 13.88 -9.07 -11.11
CA TYR A 461 13.57 -10.37 -10.50
C TYR A 461 12.67 -11.22 -11.42
N ILE A 462 11.39 -10.84 -11.57
CA ILE A 462 10.44 -11.54 -12.43
C ILE A 462 9.92 -10.60 -13.52
N THR A 463 9.74 -11.15 -14.72
CA THR A 463 9.04 -10.47 -15.81
C THR A 463 7.93 -11.36 -16.32
N HIS A 464 6.71 -10.84 -16.31
CA HIS A 464 5.54 -11.51 -16.85
C HIS A 464 4.86 -10.59 -17.88
N ASN A 465 4.42 -11.15 -19.00
CA ASN A 465 3.72 -10.40 -20.03
C ASN A 465 2.29 -10.92 -20.15
N ILE A 466 1.32 -10.01 -20.16
CA ILE A 466 -0.09 -10.33 -20.27
C ILE A 466 -0.52 -9.92 -21.67
N TYR A 467 -0.43 -10.86 -22.60
CA TYR A 467 -0.80 -10.62 -23.98
C TYR A 467 -2.28 -10.32 -24.10
N GLY A 468 -2.62 -9.20 -24.75
CA GLY A 468 -4.00 -8.84 -25.10
C GLY A 468 -4.80 -8.12 -24.01
N ASP A 469 -4.27 -7.96 -22.79
CA ASP A 469 -4.93 -7.21 -21.72
C ASP A 469 -3.98 -6.19 -21.06
N GLN A 470 -4.52 -5.04 -20.64
CA GLN A 470 -3.76 -3.94 -20.06
C GLN A 470 -3.90 -3.94 -18.54
N ILE A 471 -2.77 -3.82 -17.83
CA ILE A 471 -2.72 -3.70 -16.37
C ILE A 471 -3.08 -2.26 -15.97
N ASN A 472 -4.16 -2.15 -15.21
CA ASN A 472 -4.66 -0.90 -14.65
C ASN A 472 -4.30 -0.73 -13.16
N SER A 473 -4.17 -1.84 -12.42
CA SER A 473 -3.77 -1.80 -11.01
C SER A 473 -2.93 -3.02 -10.63
N ILE A 474 -2.07 -2.82 -9.63
CA ILE A 474 -1.26 -3.85 -8.99
C ILE A 474 -1.47 -3.70 -7.49
N SER A 475 -1.67 -4.81 -6.79
CA SER A 475 -1.60 -4.86 -5.33
C SER A 475 -0.91 -6.15 -4.90
N PHE A 476 0.14 -6.05 -4.10
CA PHE A 476 0.70 -7.19 -3.38
C PHE A 476 -0.26 -7.63 -2.26
N GLN A 477 -0.36 -8.94 -2.05
CA GLN A 477 -1.04 -9.51 -0.91
C GLN A 477 -0.09 -9.45 0.31
N PRO A 478 -0.50 -8.82 1.42
CA PRO A 478 0.27 -8.89 2.66
C PRO A 478 0.50 -10.35 3.10
N PHE A 479 1.67 -10.63 3.67
CA PHE A 479 2.10 -11.93 4.22
C PHE A 479 2.24 -13.11 3.24
N GLU A 480 1.74 -13.00 2.01
CA GLU A 480 1.79 -14.07 1.02
C GLU A 480 2.56 -13.65 -0.24
N ASP A 481 3.12 -14.64 -0.94
CA ASP A 481 3.90 -14.45 -2.15
C ASP A 481 3.04 -14.27 -3.41
N ILE A 482 1.99 -13.46 -3.30
CA ILE A 482 0.98 -13.25 -4.35
C ILE A 482 0.86 -11.77 -4.67
N CYS A 483 0.71 -11.48 -5.96
CA CYS A 483 0.44 -10.15 -6.48
C CYS A 483 -0.81 -10.20 -7.36
N SER A 484 -1.85 -9.45 -7.00
CA SER A 484 -3.05 -9.30 -7.81
C SER A 484 -2.89 -8.20 -8.85
N LEU A 485 -3.34 -8.48 -10.06
CA LEU A 485 -3.35 -7.58 -11.20
C LEU A 485 -4.78 -7.32 -11.66
N GLY A 486 -5.23 -6.07 -11.53
CA GLY A 486 -6.48 -5.63 -12.15
C GLY A 486 -6.23 -5.27 -13.62
N LEU A 487 -6.76 -6.08 -14.53
CA LEU A 487 -6.63 -5.89 -15.96
C LEU A 487 -7.88 -5.21 -16.54
N LYS A 488 -7.94 -5.00 -17.86
CA LYS A 488 -9.10 -4.37 -18.50
C LYS A 488 -10.31 -5.30 -18.57
N HIS A 489 -10.09 -6.60 -18.83
CA HIS A 489 -11.18 -7.58 -18.97
C HIS A 489 -11.02 -8.79 -18.05
N SER A 490 -10.06 -8.74 -17.14
CA SER A 490 -9.78 -9.84 -16.25
C SER A 490 -9.14 -9.36 -14.95
N ILE A 491 -9.09 -10.24 -13.97
CA ILE A 491 -8.27 -10.07 -12.78
C ILE A 491 -7.48 -11.35 -12.59
N LYS A 492 -6.16 -11.18 -12.49
CA LYS A 492 -5.22 -12.29 -12.44
C LYS A 492 -4.28 -12.12 -11.26
N THR A 493 -4.11 -13.19 -10.49
CA THR A 493 -3.08 -13.25 -9.44
C THR A 493 -1.81 -13.89 -9.99
N LEU A 494 -0.64 -13.33 -9.68
CA LEU A 494 0.66 -13.88 -10.00
C LEU A 494 1.40 -14.26 -8.72
N LEU A 495 2.12 -15.39 -8.76
CA LEU A 495 3.07 -15.76 -7.72
C LEU A 495 4.36 -14.97 -7.88
N VAL A 496 4.78 -14.30 -6.81
CA VAL A 496 6.05 -13.57 -6.71
C VAL A 496 6.73 -14.04 -5.43
N PRO A 497 7.61 -15.07 -5.52
CA PRO A 497 8.26 -15.62 -4.34
C PRO A 497 9.11 -14.59 -3.61
N GLY A 498 8.98 -14.54 -2.29
CA GLY A 498 9.66 -13.58 -1.42
C GLY A 498 9.03 -12.18 -1.39
N ALA A 499 7.77 -12.01 -1.77
CA ALA A 499 7.01 -10.76 -1.65
C ALA A 499 6.32 -10.62 -0.27
N GLY A 500 5.88 -11.74 0.31
CA GLY A 500 5.21 -11.77 1.60
C GLY A 500 6.20 -11.87 2.76
N ILE A 501 5.84 -11.25 3.89
CA ILE A 501 6.52 -11.53 5.17
C ILE A 501 6.02 -12.89 5.67
N ALA A 502 6.93 -13.86 5.79
CA ALA A 502 6.60 -15.19 6.30
C ALA A 502 6.20 -15.19 7.78
N ASN A 503 6.85 -14.35 8.59
CA ASN A 503 6.61 -14.26 10.04
C ASN A 503 5.56 -13.21 10.35
N ILE A 504 4.37 -13.68 10.74
CA ILE A 504 3.21 -12.83 10.99
C ILE A 504 3.18 -12.43 12.48
N ASP A 505 3.02 -11.14 12.76
CA ASP A 505 2.65 -10.68 14.10
C ASP A 505 1.13 -10.85 14.33
N THR A 506 0.77 -11.94 14.99
CA THR A 506 -0.61 -12.32 15.27
C THR A 506 -1.39 -11.31 16.13
N PHE A 507 -0.71 -10.49 16.94
CA PHE A 507 -1.38 -9.47 17.75
C PHE A 507 -1.80 -8.26 16.93
N PHE A 508 -1.05 -7.98 15.86
CA PHE A 508 -1.27 -6.81 15.04
C PHE A 508 -2.17 -7.11 13.84
N ASN A 509 -1.72 -8.03 12.97
CA ASN A 509 -2.43 -8.41 11.75
C ASN A 509 -2.40 -9.93 11.63
N ASN A 510 -3.54 -10.59 11.83
CA ASN A 510 -3.64 -12.04 11.70
C ASN A 510 -4.49 -12.41 10.48
N PRO A 511 -3.95 -13.04 9.43
CA PRO A 511 -4.74 -13.55 8.31
C PRO A 511 -5.82 -14.57 8.74
N TYR A 512 -5.57 -15.32 9.82
CA TYR A 512 -6.45 -16.38 10.31
C TYR A 512 -7.30 -15.93 11.50
N GLU A 513 -7.68 -14.66 11.54
CA GLU A 513 -8.43 -14.09 12.65
C GLU A 513 -9.83 -14.70 12.82
N THR A 514 -10.16 -15.04 14.07
CA THR A 514 -11.50 -15.56 14.44
C THR A 514 -12.51 -14.41 14.54
N LYS A 515 -13.81 -14.71 14.42
CA LYS A 515 -14.86 -13.69 14.62
C LYS A 515 -14.78 -12.98 15.97
N LYS A 516 -14.28 -13.66 17.01
CA LYS A 516 -14.06 -13.07 18.33
C LYS A 516 -12.86 -12.11 18.28
N GLN A 517 -11.74 -12.56 17.74
CA GLN A 517 -10.54 -11.74 17.58
C GLN A 517 -10.80 -10.49 16.73
N VAL A 518 -11.57 -10.59 15.64
CA VAL A 518 -11.94 -9.42 14.82
C VAL A 518 -12.68 -8.37 15.64
N ARG A 519 -13.63 -8.76 16.50
CA ARG A 519 -14.38 -7.84 17.36
C ARG A 519 -13.48 -7.19 18.41
N GLU A 520 -12.61 -7.98 19.06
CA GLU A 520 -11.69 -7.49 20.08
C GLU A 520 -10.64 -6.55 19.49
N ASN A 521 -10.06 -6.91 18.33
CA ASN A 521 -9.11 -6.07 17.60
C ASN A 521 -9.75 -4.77 17.12
N GLU A 522 -11.00 -4.81 16.65
CA GLU A 522 -11.75 -3.61 16.24
C GLU A 522 -11.92 -2.63 17.41
N VAL A 523 -12.34 -3.13 18.57
CA VAL A 523 -12.47 -2.31 19.80
C VAL A 523 -11.10 -1.78 20.24
N LYS A 524 -10.07 -2.63 20.23
CA LYS A 524 -8.71 -2.24 20.60
C LYS A 524 -8.17 -1.12 19.70
N LEU A 525 -8.29 -1.27 18.37
CA LEU A 525 -7.85 -0.25 17.41
C LEU A 525 -8.58 1.09 17.60
N LEU A 526 -9.87 1.05 17.96
CA LEU A 526 -10.63 2.26 18.25
C LEU A 526 -10.20 2.94 19.56
N LEU A 527 -9.87 2.18 20.60
CA LEU A 527 -9.35 2.70 21.87
C LEU A 527 -7.93 3.26 21.72
N ASP A 528 -7.08 2.57 20.95
CA ASP A 528 -5.68 2.94 20.66
C ASP A 528 -5.56 3.95 19.51
N LYS A 529 -6.69 4.48 19.01
CA LYS A 529 -6.74 5.40 17.88
C LYS A 529 -5.89 6.64 18.15
N LEU A 530 -4.94 6.89 17.26
CA LEU A 530 -4.06 8.05 17.33
C LEU A 530 -4.76 9.31 16.80
N PRO A 531 -4.61 10.48 17.47
CA PRO A 531 -5.16 11.73 16.95
C PRO A 531 -4.41 12.18 15.70
N ALA A 532 -5.10 12.88 14.79
CA ALA A 532 -4.54 13.39 13.54
C ALA A 532 -3.26 14.24 13.75
N ASP A 533 -3.20 14.94 14.88
CA ASP A 533 -2.08 15.79 15.30
C ASP A 533 -0.74 15.06 15.46
N THR A 534 -0.75 13.73 15.59
CA THR A 534 0.46 12.92 15.68
C THR A 534 1.17 12.73 14.33
N ILE A 535 0.52 13.02 13.21
CA ILE A 535 1.10 12.82 11.87
C ILE A 535 2.14 13.92 11.60
N LYS A 536 3.42 13.56 11.72
CA LYS A 536 4.57 14.45 11.52
C LYS A 536 5.68 13.75 10.74
N PHE A 537 6.55 14.55 10.14
CA PHE A 537 7.75 14.05 9.47
C PHE A 537 8.77 13.60 10.53
N ASN A 538 9.13 12.32 10.53
CA ASN A 538 9.82 11.59 11.60
C ASN A 538 8.99 11.41 12.88
N THR A 539 8.52 10.17 13.09
CA THR A 539 7.80 9.72 14.30
C THR A 539 8.58 9.91 15.58
N ASP A 540 9.91 9.79 15.52
CA ASP A 540 10.80 9.71 16.69
C ASP A 540 10.94 11.06 17.43
N GLN A 541 10.30 12.13 16.92
CA GLN A 541 10.28 13.44 17.58
C GLN A 541 9.19 13.55 18.66
N ILE A 542 8.26 12.60 18.73
CA ILE A 542 7.18 12.62 19.72
C ILE A 542 7.77 12.24 21.08
N GLY A 543 7.67 13.15 22.06
CA GLY A 543 8.27 13.01 23.39
C GLY A 543 9.48 13.90 23.63
N ASN A 544 10.06 14.47 22.56
CA ASN A 544 11.16 15.41 22.70
C ASN A 544 10.69 16.75 23.28
N ILE A 545 11.53 17.34 24.13
CA ILE A 545 11.27 18.67 24.69
C ILE A 545 11.36 19.70 23.57
N ASN A 546 10.41 20.63 23.53
CA ASN A 546 10.44 21.72 22.56
C ASN A 546 11.63 22.66 22.86
N PRO A 547 12.63 22.75 21.98
CA PRO A 547 13.82 23.58 22.22
C PRO A 547 13.49 25.07 22.33
N TYR A 548 12.41 25.52 21.67
CA TYR A 548 12.01 26.93 21.71
C TYR A 548 11.43 27.35 23.06
N LEU A 549 10.79 26.41 23.80
CA LEU A 549 10.28 26.68 25.15
C LEU A 549 11.43 26.85 26.15
N ILE A 550 12.50 26.06 26.01
CA ILE A 550 13.71 26.20 26.83
C ILE A 550 14.33 27.58 26.59
N ASN A 551 14.57 27.93 25.32
CA ASN A 551 15.15 29.24 24.96
C ASN A 551 14.29 30.41 25.43
N HIS A 552 12.96 30.31 25.36
CA HIS A 552 12.07 31.37 25.83
C HIS A 552 12.11 31.49 27.37
N ASN A 553 12.21 30.38 28.09
CA ASN A 553 12.33 30.40 29.55
C ASN A 553 13.70 30.92 29.98
N GLU A 554 14.78 30.56 29.27
CA GLU A 554 16.11 31.13 29.47
C GLU A 554 16.12 32.64 29.20
N GLN A 555 15.52 33.10 28.11
CA GLN A 555 15.39 34.53 27.80
C GLN A 555 14.53 35.27 28.84
N LYS A 556 13.43 34.68 29.31
CA LYS A 556 12.63 35.21 30.44
C LYS A 556 13.44 35.26 31.73
N ASN A 557 14.27 34.25 32.00
CA ASN A 557 15.14 34.21 33.17
C ASN A 557 16.25 35.26 33.07
N HIS A 558 16.87 35.44 31.90
CA HIS A 558 17.86 36.47 31.64
C HIS A 558 17.28 37.88 31.78
N THR A 559 16.11 38.15 31.18
CA THR A 559 15.42 39.44 31.32
C THR A 559 14.99 39.71 32.77
N ASN A 560 14.51 38.70 33.49
CA ASN A 560 14.21 38.79 34.91
C ASN A 560 15.45 39.05 35.76
N LEU A 561 16.59 38.38 35.49
CA LEU A 561 17.87 38.65 36.15
C LEU A 561 18.36 40.06 35.87
N TYR A 562 18.24 40.53 34.62
CA TYR A 562 18.63 41.87 34.22
C TYR A 562 17.78 42.92 34.95
N ASN A 563 16.46 42.73 35.03
CA ASN A 563 15.54 43.57 35.79
C ASN A 563 15.83 43.55 37.30
N LYS A 564 16.16 42.38 37.87
CA LYS A 564 16.52 42.23 39.29
C LYS A 564 17.85 42.95 39.60
N ASN A 565 18.82 42.89 38.68
CA ASN A 565 20.10 43.59 38.79
C ASN A 565 19.95 45.10 38.57
N TYR A 566 19.06 45.53 37.68
CA TYR A 566 18.73 46.94 37.47
C TYR A 566 18.05 47.53 38.72
N MET A 567 17.09 46.83 39.32
CA MET A 567 16.47 47.21 40.58
C MET A 567 17.47 47.26 41.75
N LYS A 568 18.40 46.30 41.83
CA LYS A 568 19.51 46.34 42.82
C LYS A 568 20.42 47.54 42.62
N LYS A 569 20.77 47.92 41.38
CA LYS A 569 21.56 49.13 41.07
C LYS A 569 20.81 50.41 41.43
N LYS A 570 19.50 50.48 41.15
CA LYS A 570 18.63 51.62 41.53
C LYS A 570 18.53 51.76 43.05
N ASN A 571 18.39 50.67 43.77
CA ASN A 571 18.38 50.65 45.25
C ASN A 571 19.75 51.02 45.85
N LYS A 572 20.88 50.63 45.24
CA LYS A 572 22.22 51.08 45.64
C LYS A 572 22.43 52.57 45.39
N LYS A 573 21.95 53.13 44.27
CA LYS A 573 21.97 54.58 44.00
C LYS A 573 21.11 55.34 45.02
N ASN A 574 19.92 54.86 45.34
CA ASN A 574 19.06 55.47 46.36
C ASN A 574 19.68 55.41 47.78
N LYS A 575 20.37 54.32 48.14
CA LYS A 575 21.13 54.23 49.40
C LYS A 575 22.34 55.17 49.43
N LYS A 576 23.06 55.35 48.31
CA LYS A 576 24.15 56.34 48.19
C LYS A 576 23.64 57.78 48.30
N ASN A 577 22.50 58.11 47.68
CA ASN A 577 21.88 59.43 47.80
C ASN A 577 21.38 59.71 49.23
N LYS A 578 20.87 58.70 49.95
CA LYS A 578 20.53 58.84 51.39
C LYS A 578 21.77 59.03 52.27
N LYS A 579 22.89 58.34 51.98
CA LYS A 579 24.17 58.55 52.69
C LYS A 579 24.76 59.94 52.41
N ASN A 580 24.72 60.42 51.18
CA ASN A 580 25.19 61.78 50.84
C ASN A 580 24.32 62.87 51.48
N LYS A 581 23.00 62.67 51.63
CA LYS A 581 22.14 63.58 52.39
C LYS A 581 22.45 63.58 53.89
N LYS A 582 22.79 62.42 54.48
CA LYS A 582 23.24 62.34 55.88
C LYS A 582 24.61 63.01 56.08
N ASN A 583 25.58 62.77 55.21
CA ASN A 583 26.90 63.41 55.31
C ASN A 583 26.84 64.94 55.10
N LYS A 584 25.91 65.46 54.29
CA LYS A 584 25.67 66.90 54.19
C LYS A 584 25.03 67.49 55.46
N LYS A 585 24.17 66.73 56.16
CA LYS A 585 23.63 67.16 57.46
C LYS A 585 24.71 67.18 58.53
N ASN A 586 25.53 66.14 58.63
CA ASN A 586 26.62 66.09 59.61
C ASN A 586 27.68 67.18 59.37
N LYS A 587 28.04 67.48 58.11
CA LYS A 587 28.94 68.60 57.80
C LYS A 587 28.35 69.97 58.15
N ASN A 588 27.03 70.13 58.03
CA ASN A 588 26.38 71.37 58.46
C ASN A 588 26.36 71.48 59.99
N GLU A 589 26.15 70.37 60.72
CA GLU A 589 26.25 70.34 62.19
C GLU A 589 27.68 70.60 62.69
N GLU A 590 28.70 70.05 62.03
CA GLU A 590 30.12 70.34 62.32
C GLU A 590 30.46 71.81 62.06
N ASN A 591 29.97 72.40 60.96
CA ASN A 591 30.19 73.82 60.66
C ASN A 591 29.46 74.76 61.64
N ILE A 592 28.28 74.38 62.14
CA ILE A 592 27.56 75.13 63.18
C ILE A 592 28.33 75.06 64.51
N ASN A 593 28.89 73.91 64.86
CA ASN A 593 29.72 73.75 66.07
C ASN A 593 31.07 74.49 65.97
N LEU A 594 31.65 74.61 64.77
CA LEU A 594 32.84 75.44 64.52
C LEU A 594 32.54 76.94 64.65
N MET A 595 31.38 77.39 64.16
CA MET A 595 30.93 78.78 64.34
C MET A 595 30.65 79.10 65.82
N HIS A 596 30.07 78.16 66.58
CA HIS A 596 29.88 78.32 68.03
C HIS A 596 31.22 78.40 68.79
N LYS A 597 32.22 77.58 68.44
CA LYS A 597 33.56 77.67 69.03
C LYS A 597 34.32 78.94 68.65
N GLN A 598 34.07 79.50 67.47
CA GLN A 598 34.63 80.79 67.07
C GLN A 598 33.96 81.96 67.80
N SER A 599 32.65 81.90 68.05
CA SER A 599 31.97 82.90 68.88
C SER A 599 32.37 82.86 70.36
N GLU A 600 32.76 81.70 70.90
CA GLU A 600 33.27 81.58 72.27
C GLU A 600 34.69 82.17 72.42
N HIS A 601 35.49 82.23 71.35
CA HIS A 601 36.83 82.83 71.36
C HIS A 601 36.86 84.35 71.10
N GLU A 602 35.72 84.96 70.74
CA GLU A 602 35.59 86.41 70.55
C GLU A 602 34.99 87.13 71.79
N THR A 603 34.84 86.42 72.93
CA THR A 603 34.27 86.97 74.18
C THR A 603 35.16 86.82 75.42
N ASP A 604 36.49 86.68 75.25
CA ASP A 604 37.49 86.76 76.33
C ASP A 604 38.54 87.86 76.07
#